data_AF-K1RSJ9-F1
#
_entry.id   AF-K1RSJ9-F1
#
_cell.length_a   1.000
_cell.length_b   1.000
_cell.length_c   1.000
_cell.angle_alpha   90.00
_cell.angle_beta   90.00
_cell.angle_gamma   90.00
#
_symmetry.space_group_name_H-M   'P 1'
#
loop_
_entity.id
_entity.type
_entity.pdbx_description
1 polymer ?
#
loop_
_entity_poly.entity_id
_entity_poly.type
_entity_poly.pdbx_seq_one_letter_code
_entity_poly.pdbx_strand_id
1 'polypeptide(L)'
;INNRYCAELMERNNGDSAKTTRMSIIKDNQIHMATLCVVASHSINGVSKLHSEIIKHDVFNDEYTDTPRKFKNVTNGIAYRRWLYQSNPGLTALLREKIGDKFLHDGSELKKLCVFENDKSVLEDIMKIKKDNKERFAKYVKQNSNILIDTDSIFDVQVKRLHEYKRQHLNVMNILADYEFLLNNPDA
;
A
#
# COMPACT_ATOMS: atom_id res chain seq x y z
N ILE A 1 -16.25 21.31 23.23
CA ILE A 1 -16.44 20.73 21.88
C ILE A 1 -17.60 19.76 21.88
N ASN A 2 -17.54 18.63 22.61
CA ASN A 2 -18.61 17.63 22.69
C ASN A 2 -20.02 18.20 22.87
N ASN A 3 -20.25 19.02 23.91
CA ASN A 3 -21.59 19.54 24.21
C ASN A 3 -22.18 20.39 23.07
N ARG A 4 -21.36 21.22 22.41
CA ARG A 4 -21.80 22.04 21.27
C ARG A 4 -22.17 21.15 20.08
N TYR A 5 -21.30 20.19 19.76
CA TYR A 5 -21.52 19.25 18.68
C TYR A 5 -22.78 18.39 18.89
N CYS A 6 -23.01 17.89 20.11
CA CYS A 6 -24.20 17.10 20.43
C CYS A 6 -25.49 17.93 20.35
N ALA A 7 -25.45 19.20 20.80
CA ALA A 7 -26.60 20.10 20.67
C ALA A 7 -26.95 20.37 19.20
N GLU A 8 -25.95 20.69 18.37
CA GLU A 8 -26.12 20.88 16.91
C GLU A 8 -26.62 19.60 16.22
N LEU A 9 -26.11 18.42 16.61
CA LEU A 9 -26.55 17.12 16.11
C LEU A 9 -28.01 16.83 16.44
N MET A 10 -28.46 17.13 17.66
CA MET A 10 -29.84 16.94 18.07
C MET A 10 -30.79 17.82 17.27
N GLU A 11 -30.41 19.08 17.03
CA GLU A 11 -31.21 20.02 16.24
C GLU A 11 -31.34 19.54 14.78
N ARG A 12 -30.23 19.17 14.13
CA ARG A 12 -30.24 18.79 12.70
C ARG A 12 -30.73 17.37 12.40
N ASN A 13 -30.73 16.47 13.39
CA ASN A 13 -31.25 15.11 13.25
C ASN A 13 -32.67 14.95 13.86
N ASN A 14 -33.44 16.03 13.99
CA ASN A 14 -34.82 16.03 14.49
C ASN A 14 -34.98 15.33 15.86
N GLY A 15 -34.01 15.50 16.76
CA GLY A 15 -34.04 14.93 18.11
C GLY A 15 -33.66 13.45 18.21
N ASP A 16 -33.03 12.86 17.18
CA ASP A 16 -32.51 11.48 17.26
C ASP A 16 -31.35 11.38 18.28
N SER A 17 -31.74 11.05 19.52
CA SER A 17 -30.82 10.87 20.65
C SER A 17 -29.92 9.65 20.49
N ALA A 18 -30.37 8.60 19.80
CA ALA A 18 -29.59 7.39 19.56
C ALA A 18 -28.45 7.70 18.59
N LYS A 19 -28.74 8.37 17.48
CA LYS A 19 -27.72 8.82 16.52
C LYS A 19 -26.73 9.80 17.15
N THR A 20 -27.23 10.78 17.91
CA THR A 20 -26.38 11.73 18.65
C THR A 20 -25.43 11.02 19.61
N THR A 21 -25.91 10.00 20.33
CA THR A 21 -25.08 9.21 21.24
C THR A 21 -23.98 8.44 20.49
N ARG A 22 -24.31 7.79 19.36
CA ARG A 22 -23.32 7.06 18.54
C ARG A 22 -22.20 7.96 18.03
N MET A 23 -22.55 9.17 17.61
CA MET A 23 -21.64 10.18 17.06
C MET A 23 -20.96 11.05 18.13
N SER A 24 -21.25 10.87 19.41
CA SER A 24 -20.68 11.72 20.47
C SER A 24 -19.17 11.51 20.62
N ILE A 25 -18.45 12.57 20.96
CA ILE A 25 -16.99 12.53 21.18
C ILE A 25 -16.70 11.85 22.52
N ILE A 26 -17.55 12.08 23.53
CA ILE A 26 -17.44 11.47 24.85
C ILE A 26 -18.61 10.51 25.03
N LYS A 27 -18.31 9.20 25.07
CA LYS A 27 -19.24 8.13 25.41
C LYS A 27 -18.50 7.05 26.23
N ASP A 28 -19.23 6.39 27.11
CA ASP A 28 -18.72 5.32 27.98
C ASP A 28 -17.50 5.74 28.83
N ASN A 29 -17.52 6.97 29.35
CA ASN A 29 -16.42 7.60 30.10
C ASN A 29 -15.07 7.65 29.35
N GLN A 30 -15.11 7.64 28.01
CA GLN A 30 -13.94 7.67 27.15
C GLN A 30 -14.05 8.79 26.10
N ILE A 31 -12.89 9.27 25.64
CA ILE A 31 -12.79 10.19 24.51
C ILE A 31 -12.53 9.40 23.24
N HIS A 32 -13.45 9.50 22.29
CA HIS A 32 -13.37 8.86 20.98
C HIS A 32 -12.61 9.76 20.01
N MET A 33 -11.29 9.61 20.00
CA MET A 33 -10.37 10.50 19.26
C MET A 33 -10.66 10.57 17.77
N ALA A 34 -11.08 9.47 17.15
CA ALA A 34 -11.38 9.44 15.73
C ALA A 34 -12.63 10.29 15.42
N THR A 35 -13.67 10.20 16.24
CA THR A 35 -14.86 11.06 16.18
C THR A 35 -14.48 12.52 16.41
N LEU A 36 -13.64 12.83 17.40
CA LEU A 36 -13.12 14.19 17.60
C LEU A 36 -12.44 14.73 16.34
N CYS A 37 -11.59 13.94 15.68
CA CYS A 37 -10.95 14.33 14.43
C CYS A 37 -11.97 14.59 13.32
N VAL A 38 -13.02 13.77 13.17
CA VAL A 38 -14.08 13.98 12.17
C VAL A 38 -14.84 15.28 12.41
N VAL A 39 -15.16 15.57 13.67
CA VAL A 39 -15.86 16.80 14.07
C VAL A 39 -14.99 18.03 13.79
N ALA A 40 -13.73 18.00 14.22
CA ALA A 40 -12.83 19.16 14.17
C ALA A 40 -12.20 19.41 12.78
N SER A 41 -12.27 18.45 11.85
CA SER A 41 -11.67 18.58 10.52
C SER A 41 -12.69 19.03 9.46
N HIS A 42 -12.19 19.75 8.46
CA HIS A 42 -12.95 20.10 7.26
C HIS A 42 -12.87 19.03 6.17
N SER A 43 -11.93 18.09 6.29
CA SER A 43 -11.71 17.01 5.31
C SER A 43 -11.24 15.75 6.03
N ILE A 44 -11.76 14.60 5.58
CA ILE A 44 -11.42 13.25 6.04
C ILE A 44 -11.12 12.41 4.80
N ASN A 45 -10.03 11.64 4.78
CA ASN A 45 -9.70 10.84 3.62
C ASN A 45 -9.26 9.43 3.98
N GLY A 46 -9.70 8.47 3.15
CA GLY A 46 -9.07 7.16 3.08
C GLY A 46 -7.83 7.17 2.18
N VAL A 47 -7.03 6.11 2.30
CA VAL A 47 -5.72 5.96 1.64
C VAL A 47 -5.73 5.04 0.41
N SER A 48 -6.89 4.47 0.09
CA SER A 48 -7.19 3.72 -1.14
C SER A 48 -8.70 3.81 -1.39
N LYS A 49 -9.15 3.58 -2.64
CA LYS A 49 -10.59 3.64 -2.96
C LYS A 49 -11.41 2.74 -2.04
N LEU A 50 -11.02 1.47 -1.91
CA LEU A 50 -11.69 0.50 -1.04
C LEU A 50 -11.71 0.96 0.42
N HIS A 51 -10.57 1.44 0.94
CA HIS A 51 -10.49 1.93 2.31
C HIS A 51 -11.38 3.17 2.54
N SER A 52 -11.48 4.06 1.55
CA SER A 52 -12.40 5.20 1.60
C SER A 52 -13.86 4.76 1.63
N GLU A 53 -14.24 3.71 0.89
CA GLU A 53 -15.62 3.21 0.92
C GLU A 53 -15.95 2.54 2.26
N ILE A 54 -15.04 1.75 2.84
CA ILE A 54 -15.19 1.19 4.20
C ILE A 54 -15.35 2.30 5.24
N ILE A 55 -14.56 3.38 5.12
CA ILE A 55 -14.68 4.55 6.00
C ILE A 55 -16.10 5.15 5.93
N LYS A 56 -16.66 5.30 4.73
CA LYS A 56 -17.98 5.93 4.53
C LYS A 56 -19.14 5.04 4.92
N HIS A 57 -19.03 3.73 4.67
CA HIS A 57 -20.17 2.82 4.78
C HIS A 57 -20.19 2.04 6.08
N ASP A 58 -19.02 1.76 6.67
CA ASP A 58 -18.90 0.91 7.85
C ASP A 58 -18.43 1.70 9.09
N VAL A 59 -17.31 2.45 8.97
CA VAL A 59 -16.65 3.06 10.14
C VAL A 59 -17.32 4.36 10.59
N PHE A 60 -17.64 5.24 9.65
CA PHE A 60 -18.17 6.58 9.89
C PHE A 60 -19.43 6.83 9.08
N ASN A 61 -20.33 5.84 9.03
CA ASN A 61 -21.57 5.93 8.27
C ASN A 61 -22.45 7.11 8.71
N ASP A 62 -22.66 7.24 10.02
CA ASP A 62 -23.46 8.33 10.58
C ASP A 62 -22.84 9.71 10.28
N GLU A 63 -21.52 9.85 10.41
CA GLU A 63 -20.81 11.11 10.11
C GLU A 63 -20.75 11.42 8.61
N TYR A 64 -20.67 10.39 7.77
CA TYR A 64 -20.73 10.53 6.31
C TYR A 64 -22.12 10.97 5.85
N THR A 65 -23.19 10.40 6.40
CA THR A 65 -24.57 10.82 6.08
C THR A 65 -24.83 12.26 6.52
N ASP A 66 -24.24 12.68 7.63
CA ASP A 66 -24.36 14.03 8.20
C ASP A 66 -23.54 15.08 7.43
N THR A 67 -22.28 14.79 7.10
CA THR A 67 -21.37 15.72 6.41
C THR A 67 -20.64 15.09 5.22
N PRO A 68 -21.37 14.64 4.18
CA PRO A 68 -20.79 13.82 3.10
C PRO A 68 -19.67 14.52 2.35
N ARG A 69 -19.74 15.86 2.24
CA ARG A 69 -18.76 16.70 1.54
C ARG A 69 -17.37 16.68 2.20
N LYS A 70 -17.24 16.30 3.48
CA LYS A 70 -15.96 16.19 4.17
C LYS A 70 -15.14 14.97 3.71
N PHE A 71 -15.80 13.91 3.23
CA PHE A 71 -15.15 12.62 2.98
C PHE A 71 -14.60 12.52 1.57
N LYS A 72 -13.30 12.24 1.46
CA LYS A 72 -12.54 12.19 0.21
C LYS A 72 -11.74 10.89 0.08
N ASN A 73 -11.18 10.67 -1.10
CA ASN A 73 -10.18 9.64 -1.33
C ASN A 73 -8.88 10.27 -1.80
N VAL A 74 -7.77 9.86 -1.18
CA VAL A 74 -6.42 10.18 -1.66
C VAL A 74 -5.65 8.87 -1.63
N THR A 75 -5.50 8.24 -2.80
CA THR A 75 -4.79 6.96 -2.89
C THR A 75 -3.30 7.18 -2.64
N ASN A 76 -2.70 6.35 -1.79
CA ASN A 76 -1.27 6.45 -1.46
C ASN A 76 -0.39 6.29 -2.71
N GLY A 77 0.70 7.05 -2.74
CA GLY A 77 1.76 6.93 -3.74
C GLY A 77 3.12 6.70 -3.09
N ILE A 78 4.12 6.44 -3.94
CA ILE A 78 5.53 6.34 -3.54
C ILE A 78 6.37 7.38 -4.26
N ALA A 79 7.45 7.82 -3.65
CA ALA A 79 8.38 8.76 -4.29
C ALA A 79 9.35 8.02 -5.23
N TYR A 80 9.22 8.21 -6.54
CA TYR A 80 10.08 7.57 -7.55
C TYR A 80 11.56 7.92 -7.41
N ARG A 81 11.89 9.11 -6.88
CA ARG A 81 13.28 9.50 -6.58
C ARG A 81 14.02 8.43 -5.77
N ARG A 82 13.35 7.90 -4.73
CA ARG A 82 13.93 6.88 -3.86
C ARG A 82 13.70 5.48 -4.38
N TRP A 83 12.48 5.20 -4.84
CA TRP A 83 12.01 3.84 -5.15
C TRP A 83 12.24 3.38 -6.60
N LEU A 84 12.78 4.25 -7.45
CA LEU A 84 13.20 3.92 -8.80
C LEU A 84 14.62 4.45 -9.08
N TYR A 85 14.83 5.78 -8.96
CA TYR A 85 16.09 6.38 -9.42
C TYR A 85 17.29 5.97 -8.57
N GLN A 86 17.14 6.07 -7.25
CA GLN A 86 18.19 5.68 -6.31
C GLN A 86 18.29 4.15 -6.15
N SER A 87 17.16 3.46 -6.04
CA SER A 87 17.15 2.01 -5.75
C SER A 87 17.48 1.14 -6.96
N ASN A 88 17.22 1.62 -8.17
CA ASN A 88 17.43 0.87 -9.41
C ASN A 88 17.99 1.77 -10.54
N PRO A 89 19.26 2.20 -10.42
CA PRO A 89 19.90 3.08 -11.41
C PRO A 89 19.98 2.44 -12.80
N GLY A 90 20.16 1.13 -12.90
CA GLY A 90 20.17 0.41 -14.18
C GLY A 90 18.84 0.52 -14.92
N LEU A 91 17.72 0.25 -14.24
CA LEU A 91 16.39 0.44 -14.83
C LEU A 91 16.12 1.89 -15.18
N THR A 92 16.56 2.82 -14.33
CA THR A 92 16.39 4.26 -14.57
C THR A 92 17.13 4.72 -15.82
N ALA A 93 18.34 4.21 -16.06
CA ALA A 93 19.10 4.49 -17.27
C ALA A 93 18.41 3.96 -18.53
N LEU A 94 17.90 2.71 -18.50
CA LEU A 94 17.15 2.13 -19.61
C LEU A 94 15.88 2.94 -19.92
N LEU A 95 15.12 3.32 -18.89
CA LEU A 95 13.94 4.16 -19.07
C LEU A 95 14.29 5.50 -19.73
N ARG A 96 15.36 6.16 -19.27
CA ARG A 96 15.85 7.41 -19.88
C ARG A 96 16.20 7.25 -21.35
N GLU A 97 16.85 6.15 -21.72
CA GLU A 97 17.20 5.85 -23.10
C GLU A 97 15.95 5.68 -23.98
N LYS A 98 14.96 4.90 -23.52
CA LYS A 98 13.81 4.52 -24.34
C LYS A 98 12.69 5.57 -24.38
N ILE A 99 12.46 6.29 -23.28
CA ILE A 99 11.31 7.21 -23.15
C ILE A 99 11.69 8.65 -22.76
N GLY A 100 12.99 8.95 -22.67
CA GLY A 100 13.50 10.27 -22.27
C GLY A 100 13.36 10.54 -20.77
N ASP A 101 13.62 11.77 -20.34
CA ASP A 101 13.73 12.13 -18.91
C ASP A 101 12.48 12.70 -18.24
N LYS A 102 11.38 12.82 -18.99
CA LYS A 102 10.14 13.41 -18.45
C LYS A 102 9.57 12.61 -17.27
N PHE A 103 9.79 11.29 -17.23
CA PHE A 103 9.35 10.42 -16.14
C PHE A 103 10.01 10.71 -14.78
N LEU A 104 11.10 11.49 -14.77
CA LEU A 104 11.75 11.94 -13.54
C LEU A 104 10.90 12.91 -12.72
N HIS A 105 10.02 13.64 -13.41
CA HIS A 105 9.15 14.65 -12.83
C HIS A 105 7.68 14.24 -12.87
N ASP A 106 7.27 13.47 -13.89
CA ASP A 106 5.90 12.97 -14.04
C ASP A 106 5.88 11.46 -14.30
N GLY A 107 5.51 10.68 -13.29
CA GLY A 107 5.44 9.22 -13.45
C GLY A 107 4.40 8.71 -14.43
N SER A 108 3.45 9.54 -14.88
CA SER A 108 2.50 9.15 -15.92
C SER A 108 3.21 8.82 -17.25
N GLU A 109 4.37 9.42 -17.48
CA GLU A 109 5.20 9.21 -18.66
C GLU A 109 5.75 7.79 -18.77
N LEU A 110 5.80 7.02 -17.66
CA LEU A 110 6.19 5.60 -17.68
C LEU A 110 5.29 4.76 -18.59
N LYS A 111 4.05 5.18 -18.85
CA LYS A 111 3.13 4.51 -19.80
C LYS A 111 3.70 4.42 -21.21
N LYS A 112 4.63 5.31 -21.59
CA LYS A 112 5.30 5.27 -22.90
C LYS A 112 6.12 4.00 -23.08
N LEU A 113 6.54 3.34 -22.01
CA LEU A 113 7.27 2.07 -22.08
C LEU A 113 6.41 0.94 -22.69
N CYS A 114 5.08 1.04 -22.65
CA CYS A 114 4.18 0.03 -23.21
C CYS A 114 4.41 -0.23 -24.71
N VAL A 115 4.99 0.71 -25.46
CA VAL A 115 5.31 0.48 -26.89
C VAL A 115 6.38 -0.61 -27.08
N PHE A 116 7.15 -0.93 -26.04
CA PHE A 116 8.22 -1.93 -26.06
C PHE A 116 7.80 -3.26 -25.43
N GLU A 117 6.51 -3.50 -25.17
CA GLU A 117 6.03 -4.70 -24.48
C GLU A 117 6.46 -6.02 -25.16
N ASN A 118 6.64 -6.01 -26.48
CA ASN A 118 7.05 -7.15 -27.30
C ASN A 118 8.45 -6.96 -27.93
N ASP A 119 9.18 -5.90 -27.56
CA ASP A 119 10.53 -5.64 -28.07
C ASP A 119 11.53 -6.55 -27.34
N LYS A 120 12.08 -7.53 -28.07
CA LYS A 120 13.00 -8.52 -27.51
C LYS A 120 14.25 -7.89 -26.90
N SER A 121 14.81 -6.86 -27.53
CA SER A 121 16.03 -6.20 -27.03
C SER A 121 15.74 -5.51 -25.70
N VAL A 122 14.61 -4.81 -25.59
CA VAL A 122 14.23 -4.14 -24.34
C VAL A 122 13.94 -5.15 -23.23
N LEU A 123 13.29 -6.27 -23.55
CA LEU A 123 13.03 -7.34 -22.59
C LEU A 123 14.32 -7.98 -22.09
N GLU A 124 15.29 -8.24 -22.98
CA GLU A 124 16.62 -8.74 -22.62
C GLU A 124 17.38 -7.78 -21.70
N ASP A 125 17.35 -6.47 -21.99
CA ASP A 125 17.95 -5.45 -21.13
C ASP A 125 17.32 -5.40 -19.74
N ILE A 126 15.98 -5.48 -19.65
CA ILE A 126 15.25 -5.54 -18.37
C ILE A 126 15.66 -6.79 -17.58
N MET A 127 15.75 -7.95 -18.24
CA MET A 127 16.14 -9.21 -17.61
C MET A 127 17.57 -9.17 -17.09
N LYS A 128 18.50 -8.58 -17.85
CA LYS A 128 19.88 -8.35 -17.42
C LYS A 128 19.93 -7.46 -16.18
N ILE A 129 19.24 -6.31 -16.19
CA ILE A 129 19.15 -5.41 -15.03
C ILE A 129 18.57 -6.14 -13.81
N LYS A 130 17.58 -7.01 -13.99
CA LYS A 130 17.01 -7.81 -12.92
C LYS A 130 18.03 -8.80 -12.35
N LYS A 131 18.79 -9.49 -13.19
CA LYS A 131 19.86 -10.41 -12.78
C LYS A 131 20.96 -9.69 -12.00
N ASP A 132 21.45 -8.56 -12.51
CA ASP A 132 22.46 -7.73 -11.83
C ASP A 132 22.00 -7.28 -10.44
N ASN A 133 20.71 -6.93 -10.32
CA ASN A 133 20.10 -6.58 -9.03
C ASN A 133 20.03 -7.78 -8.06
N LYS A 134 19.73 -8.99 -8.55
CA LYS A 134 19.73 -10.22 -7.75
C LYS A 134 21.13 -10.56 -7.26
N GLU A 135 22.15 -10.45 -8.12
CA GLU A 135 23.55 -10.70 -7.76
C GLU A 135 24.05 -9.70 -6.71
N ARG A 136 23.74 -8.42 -6.86
CA ARG A 136 24.05 -7.40 -5.85
C ARG A 136 23.41 -7.72 -4.51
N PHE A 137 22.15 -8.16 -4.51
CA PHE A 137 21.45 -8.54 -3.29
C PHE A 137 22.01 -9.82 -2.65
N ALA A 138 22.30 -10.86 -3.45
CA ALA A 138 22.89 -12.10 -2.97
C ALA A 138 24.27 -11.85 -2.31
N LYS A 139 25.10 -10.97 -2.91
CA LYS A 139 26.36 -10.54 -2.31
C LYS A 139 26.15 -9.87 -0.95
N TYR A 140 25.17 -8.96 -0.86
CA TYR A 140 24.81 -8.30 0.40
C TYR A 140 24.34 -9.32 1.46
N VAL A 141 23.48 -10.27 1.11
CA VAL A 141 22.99 -11.30 2.03
C VAL A 141 24.13 -12.18 2.53
N LYS A 142 25.02 -12.63 1.63
CA LYS A 142 26.19 -13.42 1.98
C LYS A 142 27.10 -12.69 2.97
N GLN A 143 27.33 -11.40 2.76
CA GLN A 143 28.15 -10.59 3.65
C GLN A 143 27.52 -10.39 5.05
N ASN A 144 26.20 -10.25 5.14
CA ASN A 144 25.52 -9.90 6.38
C ASN A 144 24.97 -11.09 7.17
N SER A 145 24.75 -12.25 6.53
CA SER A 145 24.12 -13.42 7.15
C SER A 145 24.81 -14.74 6.84
N ASN A 146 25.88 -14.73 6.03
CA ASN A 146 26.59 -15.91 5.53
C ASN A 146 25.75 -16.89 4.69
N ILE A 147 24.51 -16.54 4.35
CA ILE A 147 23.62 -17.35 3.50
C ILE A 147 24.00 -17.14 2.02
N LEU A 148 24.14 -18.25 1.30
CA LEU A 148 24.28 -18.25 -0.16
C LEU A 148 22.90 -18.36 -0.80
N ILE A 149 22.59 -17.45 -1.72
CA ILE A 149 21.35 -17.45 -2.49
C ILE A 149 21.71 -17.69 -3.95
N ASP A 150 21.08 -18.68 -4.56
CA ASP A 150 21.17 -18.92 -6.00
C ASP A 150 20.44 -17.80 -6.77
N THR A 151 21.17 -17.07 -7.60
CA THR A 151 20.65 -15.94 -8.38
C THR A 151 19.94 -16.37 -9.65
N ASP A 152 19.87 -17.66 -9.98
CA ASP A 152 19.05 -18.20 -11.07
C ASP A 152 17.64 -18.60 -10.61
N SER A 153 17.43 -18.79 -9.30
CA SER A 153 16.12 -19.10 -8.71
C SER A 153 15.14 -17.91 -8.64
N ILE A 154 13.85 -18.15 -8.42
CA ILE A 154 12.87 -17.07 -8.18
C ILE A 154 13.14 -16.42 -6.81
N PHE A 155 13.26 -15.09 -6.77
CA PHE A 155 13.32 -14.35 -5.50
C PHE A 155 11.89 -14.01 -5.05
N ASP A 156 11.29 -14.90 -4.27
CA ASP A 156 10.02 -14.64 -3.59
C ASP A 156 10.24 -13.81 -2.32
N VAL A 157 9.64 -12.62 -2.26
CA VAL A 157 9.95 -11.60 -1.25
C VAL A 157 8.68 -11.03 -0.62
N GLN A 158 8.50 -11.32 0.67
CA GLN A 158 7.46 -10.72 1.49
C GLN A 158 8.05 -9.79 2.57
N VAL A 159 8.23 -8.51 2.23
CA VAL A 159 8.74 -7.48 3.16
C VAL A 159 7.62 -6.54 3.59
N LYS A 160 7.26 -6.58 4.88
CA LYS A 160 6.26 -5.73 5.55
C LYS A 160 6.32 -5.99 7.06
N ARG A 161 5.73 -5.10 7.87
CA ARG A 161 5.59 -5.33 9.32
C ARG A 161 4.93 -6.68 9.60
N LEU A 162 5.38 -7.40 10.63
CA LEU A 162 4.72 -8.62 11.08
C LEU A 162 3.35 -8.29 11.67
N HIS A 163 2.30 -8.88 11.12
CA HIS A 163 0.94 -8.72 11.60
C HIS A 163 0.04 -9.83 11.04
N GLU A 164 -0.86 -10.38 11.86
CA GLU A 164 -1.76 -11.48 11.46
C GLU A 164 -2.54 -11.20 10.17
N TYR A 165 -3.13 -10.01 10.00
CA TYR A 165 -3.86 -9.66 8.77
C TYR A 165 -2.98 -9.64 7.51
N LYS A 166 -1.66 -9.52 7.67
CA LYS A 166 -0.69 -9.56 6.55
C LYS A 166 -0.29 -10.98 6.18
N ARG A 167 -0.70 -11.98 6.97
CA ARG A 167 -0.65 -13.41 6.67
C ARG A 167 0.74 -13.95 6.33
N GLN A 168 1.79 -13.54 7.04
CA GLN A 168 3.11 -14.16 6.91
C GLN A 168 3.10 -15.67 7.24
N HIS A 169 2.27 -16.08 8.20
CA HIS A 169 2.06 -17.50 8.55
C HIS A 169 1.49 -18.30 7.38
N LEU A 170 0.57 -17.74 6.59
CA LEU A 170 0.07 -18.38 5.37
C LEU A 170 1.19 -18.60 4.35
N ASN A 171 2.12 -17.65 4.24
CA ASN A 171 3.28 -17.81 3.37
C ASN A 171 4.22 -18.94 3.85
N VAL A 172 4.38 -19.08 5.17
CA VAL A 172 5.14 -20.20 5.74
C VAL A 172 4.46 -21.52 5.40
N MET A 173 3.13 -21.61 5.47
CA MET A 173 2.41 -22.82 5.06
C MET A 173 2.67 -23.17 3.58
N ASN A 174 2.73 -22.17 2.69
CA ASN A 174 3.08 -22.42 1.29
C ASN A 174 4.51 -22.96 1.13
N ILE A 175 5.49 -22.36 1.83
CA ILE A 175 6.88 -22.84 1.82
C ILE A 175 6.97 -24.29 2.29
N LEU A 176 6.22 -24.65 3.33
CA LEU A 176 6.18 -26.03 3.83
C LEU A 176 5.54 -26.99 2.83
N ALA A 177 4.46 -26.57 2.17
CA ALA A 177 3.80 -27.37 1.15
C ALA A 177 4.71 -27.63 -0.07
N ASP A 178 5.40 -26.59 -0.56
CA ASP A 178 6.36 -26.73 -1.66
C ASP A 178 7.53 -27.65 -1.27
N TYR A 179 8.03 -27.51 -0.04
CA TYR A 179 9.08 -28.37 0.49
C TYR A 179 8.64 -29.84 0.58
N GLU A 180 7.45 -30.10 1.12
CA GLU A 180 6.88 -31.45 1.21
C GLU A 180 6.63 -32.05 -0.18
N PHE A 181 6.15 -31.26 -1.14
CA PHE A 181 5.96 -31.69 -2.52
C PHE A 181 7.27 -32.16 -3.15
N LEU A 182 8.36 -31.38 -3.00
CA LEU A 182 9.68 -31.72 -3.55
C LEU A 182 10.30 -32.95 -2.87
N LEU A 183 10.08 -33.13 -1.56
CA LEU A 183 10.53 -34.35 -0.87
C LEU A 183 9.83 -35.61 -1.41
N ASN A 184 8.55 -35.50 -1.74
CA ASN A 184 7.75 -36.61 -2.25
C ASN A 184 7.90 -36.82 -3.76
N ASN A 185 8.45 -35.84 -4.49
CA ASN A 185 8.63 -35.89 -5.95
C ASN A 185 10.04 -35.40 -6.34
N PRO A 186 11.10 -36.23 -6.16
CA PRO A 186 12.48 -35.81 -6.38
C PRO A 186 12.84 -35.39 -7.81
N ASP A 187 12.05 -35.83 -8.79
CA ASP A 187 12.25 -35.57 -10.23
C ASP A 187 11.27 -34.54 -10.81
N ALA A 188 10.62 -33.74 -9.95
CA ALA A 188 9.65 -32.71 -10.34
C ALA A 188 10.24 -31.58 -11.18
#